data_AF-A0A957AWE4-F1
#
_entry.id   AF-A0A957AWE4-F1
#
_cell.length_a   1.000
_cell.length_b   1.000
_cell.length_c   1.000
_cell.angle_alpha   90.00
_cell.angle_beta   90.00
_cell.angle_gamma   90.00
#
_symmetry.space_group_name_H-M   'P 1'
#
loop_
_entity.id
_entity.type
_entity.pdbx_description
1 polymer ?
#
loop_
_entity_poly.entity_id
_entity_poly.type
_entity_poly.pdbx_seq_one_letter_code
_entity_poly.pdbx_strand_id
1 'polypeptide(L)'
;RPYPLAVRKGVRPTMSETQQSEQIKGGGSTYFLDIQEATTGKKYLRITQSRKDKEGDKFERVSIFVFPEEAAEFSQKVTRILAELQ
;
A
#
# COMPACT_ATOMS: atom_id res chain seq x y z
N ARG A 1 30.71 -13.16 -1.57
CA ARG A 1 29.34 -13.19 -2.11
C ARG A 1 28.98 -11.75 -2.47
N PRO A 2 28.79 -11.41 -3.75
CA PRO A 2 28.51 -10.04 -4.16
C PRO A 2 27.06 -9.69 -3.78
N TYR A 3 26.88 -8.56 -3.11
CA TYR A 3 25.56 -8.03 -2.76
C TYR A 3 24.82 -7.63 -4.04
N PRO A 4 23.67 -8.23 -4.38
CA PRO A 4 22.90 -7.78 -5.52
C PRO A 4 22.11 -6.53 -5.12
N LEU A 5 21.95 -5.64 -6.11
CA LEU A 5 21.18 -4.40 -6.10
C LEU A 5 21.94 -3.18 -5.58
N ALA A 6 22.47 -2.44 -6.55
CA ALA A 6 22.99 -1.10 -6.38
C ALA A 6 21.96 -0.20 -5.67
N VAL A 7 22.18 0.03 -4.37
CA VAL A 7 21.45 1.02 -3.59
C VAL A 7 21.83 2.39 -4.14
N ARG A 8 20.90 3.07 -4.81
CA ARG A 8 21.10 4.45 -5.24
C ARG A 8 21.27 5.34 -4.00
N LYS A 9 22.38 6.07 -3.95
CA LYS A 9 22.73 7.08 -2.94
C LYS A 9 21.56 8.06 -2.77
N GLY A 10 20.78 7.89 -1.70
CA GLY A 10 19.61 8.73 -1.40
C GLY A 10 18.35 7.97 -0.94
N VAL A 11 18.28 6.65 -1.14
CA VAL A 11 17.19 5.84 -0.59
C VAL A 11 17.56 5.46 0.85
N ARG A 12 17.00 6.15 1.84
CA ARG A 12 16.93 5.59 3.19
C ARG A 12 16.13 4.28 3.06
N PRO A 13 16.63 3.12 3.53
CA PRO A 13 15.75 1.98 3.69
C PRO A 13 14.73 2.41 4.73
N THR A 14 13.52 2.80 4.30
CA THR A 14 12.41 2.96 5.22
C THR A 14 12.19 1.58 5.81
N MET A 15 12.68 1.39 7.04
CA MET A 15 12.57 0.14 7.78
C MET A 15 11.09 -0.09 8.13
N SER A 16 10.37 -0.69 7.19
CA SER A 16 9.29 -1.61 7.50
C SER A 16 9.43 -2.72 6.47
N GLU A 17 9.94 -3.87 6.89
CA GLU A 17 9.89 -5.08 6.09
C GLU A 17 8.41 -5.35 5.79
N THR A 18 7.98 -5.13 4.55
CA THR A 18 6.58 -5.39 4.16
C THR A 18 6.36 -6.88 4.27
N GLN A 19 5.59 -7.31 5.26
CA GLN A 19 5.44 -8.73 5.58
C GLN A 19 4.57 -9.46 4.55
N GLN A 20 3.65 -8.74 3.92
CA GLN A 20 2.79 -9.25 2.85
C GLN A 20 2.34 -8.07 1.97
N SER A 21 2.35 -8.25 0.65
CA SER A 21 1.98 -7.22 -0.34
C SER A 21 1.18 -7.83 -1.47
N GLU A 22 0.05 -7.22 -1.81
CA GLU A 22 -0.76 -7.53 -2.98
C GLU A 22 -0.95 -6.30 -3.87
N GLN A 23 -1.03 -6.51 -5.18
CA GLN A 23 -1.16 -5.44 -6.16
C GLN A 23 -2.37 -5.66 -7.07
N ILE A 24 -3.18 -4.62 -7.23
CA ILE A 24 -4.31 -4.59 -8.16
C ILE A 24 -4.02 -3.53 -9.23
N LYS A 25 -3.98 -3.94 -10.50
CA LYS A 25 -3.80 -3.03 -11.64
C LYS A 25 -5.17 -2.66 -12.21
N GLY A 26 -5.51 -1.37 -12.19
CA GLY A 26 -6.63 -0.79 -12.92
C GLY A 26 -6.15 -0.01 -14.15
N GLY A 27 -7.05 0.34 -15.06
CA GLY A 27 -6.79 0.99 -16.36
C GLY A 27 -6.20 2.42 -16.33
N GLY A 28 -5.42 2.76 -15.31
CA GLY A 28 -4.82 4.07 -15.09
C GLY A 28 -4.38 4.31 -13.64
N SER A 29 -4.68 3.38 -12.74
CA SER A 29 -4.29 3.39 -11.34
C SER A 29 -3.79 2.03 -10.91
N THR A 30 -2.85 2.00 -9.97
CA THR A 30 -2.38 0.79 -9.30
C THR A 30 -2.70 0.91 -7.82
N TYR A 31 -3.33 -0.11 -7.25
CA TYR A 31 -3.54 -0.23 -5.81
C TYR A 31 -2.52 -1.21 -5.24
N PHE A 32 -1.94 -0.85 -4.10
CA PHE A 32 -1.04 -1.68 -3.31
C PHE A 32 -1.69 -1.92 -1.95
N LEU A 33 -1.74 -3.17 -1.51
CA LEU A 33 -2.29 -3.58 -0.22
C LEU A 33 -1.15 -4.24 0.56
N ASP A 34 -0.56 -3.50 1.51
CA ASP A 34 0.65 -3.89 2.22
C ASP A 34 0.38 -4.06 3.72
N ILE A 35 0.86 -5.14 4.33
CA ILE A 35 0.95 -5.26 5.79
C ILE A 35 2.29 -4.69 6.24
N GLN A 36 2.23 -3.64 7.06
CA GLN A 36 3.41 -2.98 7.64
C GLN A 36 3.37 -3.08 9.17
N GLU A 37 4.54 -2.92 9.79
CA GLU A 37 4.68 -2.90 11.24
C GLU A 37 5.04 -1.48 11.70
N ALA A 38 4.32 -0.97 12.70
CA ALA A 38 4.63 0.29 13.34
C ALA A 38 5.86 0.15 14.24
N THR A 39 6.45 1.28 14.65
CA THR A 39 7.58 1.28 15.60
C THR A 39 7.22 0.64 16.95
N THR A 40 5.94 0.54 17.28
CA THR A 40 5.41 -0.12 18.48
C THR A 40 5.29 -1.64 18.34
N GLY A 41 5.62 -2.21 17.18
CA GLY A 41 5.46 -3.64 16.87
C GLY A 41 4.05 -4.04 16.42
N LYS A 42 3.10 -3.09 16.41
CA LYS A 42 1.73 -3.35 15.93
C LYS A 42 1.69 -3.35 14.41
N LYS A 43 1.08 -4.38 13.83
CA LYS A 43 0.83 -4.46 12.38
C LYS A 43 -0.34 -3.59 11.96
N TYR A 44 -0.33 -3.08 10.74
CA TYR A 44 -1.45 -2.35 10.13
C TYR A 44 -1.48 -2.60 8.62
N LEU A 45 -2.65 -2.46 8.01
CA LEU A 45 -2.81 -2.50 6.58
C LEU A 45 -2.59 -1.09 6.00
N ARG A 46 -1.77 -1.00 4.97
CA ARG A 46 -1.57 0.20 4.16
C ARG A 46 -2.12 -0.04 2.77
N ILE A 47 -3.13 0.73 2.39
CA ILE A 47 -3.68 0.73 1.04
C ILE A 47 -3.16 1.96 0.32
N THR A 48 -2.42 1.79 -0.78
CA THR A 48 -1.90 2.91 -1.57
C THR A 48 -2.45 2.86 -2.98
N GLN A 49 -3.14 3.92 -3.39
CA GLN A 49 -3.46 4.17 -4.79
C GLN A 49 -2.35 5.02 -5.41
N SER A 50 -1.80 4.55 -6.52
CA SER A 50 -0.85 5.28 -7.36
C SER A 50 -1.47 5.50 -8.73
N ARG A 51 -1.63 6.75 -9.13
CA ARG A 51 -2.17 7.15 -10.43
C ARG A 51 -1.18 8.08 -11.13
N LYS A 52 -1.10 8.00 -12.47
CA LYS A 52 -0.38 9.02 -13.25
C LYS A 52 -1.24 10.28 -13.35
N ASP A 53 -0.63 11.44 -13.13
CA ASP A 53 -1.28 12.72 -13.39
C ASP A 53 -1.64 12.85 -14.88
N LYS A 54 -2.45 13.86 -15.21
CA LYS A 54 -2.93 14.09 -16.59
C LYS A 54 -1.80 14.48 -17.55
N GLU A 55 -0.70 15.02 -17.04
CA GLU A 55 0.46 15.48 -17.82
C GLU A 55 1.51 14.36 -18.01
N GLY A 56 1.40 13.25 -17.28
CA GLY A 56 2.20 12.03 -17.45
C GLY A 56 3.52 12.01 -16.68
N ASP A 57 3.93 13.14 -16.10
CA ASP A 57 5.25 13.34 -15.51
C ASP A 57 5.29 13.02 -14.01
N LYS A 58 4.14 13.05 -13.31
CA LYS A 58 4.10 12.78 -11.86
C LYS A 58 3.10 11.68 -11.52
N PHE A 59 3.42 10.97 -10.43
CA PHE A 59 2.52 10.00 -9.82
C PHE A 59 1.87 10.63 -8.60
N GLU A 60 0.55 10.73 -8.63
CA GLU A 60 -0.25 11.04 -7.45
C GLU A 60 -0.42 9.76 -6.64
N ARG A 61 -0.06 9.83 -5.36
CA ARG A 61 -0.19 8.72 -4.41
C ARG A 61 -1.08 9.13 -3.26
N VAL A 62 -2.11 8.33 -3.03
CA VAL A 62 -3.00 8.45 -1.87
C VAL A 62 -2.84 7.17 -1.06
N SER A 63 -2.59 7.31 0.24
CA SER A 63 -2.46 6.17 1.15
C SER A 63 -3.48 6.27 2.27
N ILE A 64 -4.08 5.13 2.60
CA ILE A 64 -4.98 4.93 3.73
C ILE A 64 -4.34 3.87 4.64
N PHE A 65 -4.41 4.08 5.94
CA PHE A 65 -3.92 3.16 6.95
C PHE A 65 -5.10 2.61 7.73
N VAL A 66 -5.15 1.29 7.88
CA VAL A 66 -6.20 0.59 8.65
C VAL A 66 -5.51 -0.16 9.77
N PHE A 67 -5.79 0.23 11.00
CA PHE A 67 -5.22 -0.38 12.19
C PHE A 67 -6.04 -1.61 12.63
N PRO A 68 -5.44 -2.53 13.41
CA PRO A 68 -6.12 -3.75 13.84
C PRO A 68 -7.43 -3.51 14.58
N GLU A 69 -7.51 -2.41 15.33
CA GLU A 69 -8.71 -2.02 16.09
C GLU A 69 -9.92 -1.75 15.18
N GLU A 70 -9.69 -1.36 13.91
CA GLU A 70 -10.72 -0.99 12.95
C GLU A 70 -10.91 -2.06 11.84
N ALA A 71 -9.99 -3.04 11.75
CA ALA A 71 -9.91 -3.97 10.63
C ALA A 71 -11.21 -4.78 10.40
N ALA A 72 -11.87 -5.20 11.48
CA ALA A 72 -13.10 -5.96 11.41
C ALA A 72 -14.25 -5.13 10.80
N GLU A 73 -14.44 -3.90 11.28
CA GLU A 73 -15.50 -3.02 10.78
C GLU A 73 -15.21 -2.54 9.35
N PHE A 74 -13.95 -2.22 9.06
CA PHE A 74 -13.50 -1.82 7.73
C PHE A 74 -13.76 -2.90 6.69
N SER A 75 -13.37 -4.15 6.97
CA SER A 75 -13.57 -5.26 6.03
C SER A 75 -15.05 -5.53 5.74
N GLN A 76 -15.91 -5.49 6.77
CA GLN A 76 -17.35 -5.66 6.61
C GLN A 76 -17.97 -4.58 5.74
N LYS A 77 -17.67 -3.30 6.03
CA LYS A 77 -18.21 -2.16 5.28
C LYS A 77 -17.73 -2.14 3.83
N VAL A 78 -16.43 -2.38 3.61
CA VAL A 78 -15.87 -2.45 2.26
C VAL A 78 -16.49 -3.59 1.47
N THR A 79 -16.59 -4.79 2.04
CA THR A 79 -17.19 -5.95 1.36
C THR A 79 -18.65 -5.68 0.98
N ARG A 80 -19.42 -5.08 1.89
CA ARG A 80 -20.82 -4.70 1.62
C ARG A 80 -20.94 -3.73 0.45
N ILE A 81 -20.14 -2.67 0.43
CA ILE A 81 -20.19 -1.67 -0.65
C ILE A 81 -19.69 -2.26 -1.97
N LEU A 82 -18.66 -3.12 -1.94
CA LEU A 82 -18.17 -3.81 -3.15
C LEU A 82 -19.25 -4.70 -3.79
N ALA A 83 -20.09 -5.35 -2.98
CA ALA A 83 -21.20 -6.15 -3.48
C ALA A 83 -22.27 -5.33 -4.22
N GLU A 84 -22.38 -4.02 -3.98
CA GLU A 84 -23.29 -3.13 -4.70
C GLU A 84 -22.73 -2.68 -6.08
N LEU A 85 -21.44 -2.91 -6.35
CA LEU A 85 -20.77 -2.54 -7.59
C LEU A 85 -20.77 -3.66 -8.65
N GLN A 86 -21.26 -4.85 -8.30
CA GLN A 86 -21.32 -6.05 -9.14
C GLN A 86 -22.72 -6.27 -9.71
#